data_AF-A0A849GGZ0-F1
#
_entry.id   AF-A0A849GGZ0-F1
#
_cell.length_a   1.000
_cell.length_b   1.000
_cell.length_c   1.000
_cell.angle_alpha   90.00
_cell.angle_beta   90.00
_cell.angle_gamma   90.00
#
_symmetry.space_group_name_H-M   'P 1'
#
loop_
_entity.id
_entity.type
_entity.pdbx_description
1 polymer ?
#
loop_
_entity_poly.entity_id
_entity_poly.type
_entity_poly.pdbx_seq_one_letter_code
_entity_poly.pdbx_strand_id
1 'polypeptide(L)'
;MPMWITTGILTSFIFAGIYMVFRGSLSGPAWQRGLKFGVAMWLWGACLMAAWSGVFNLPSKIWIWWGIDAAIYTILGSIVLGIVAQKLAPAD
;
A
#
# COMPACT_ATOMS: atom_id res chain seq x y z
N MET A 1 -3.65 -7.51 -21.79
CA MET A 1 -4.18 -6.58 -20.78
C MET A 1 -3.24 -5.36 -20.72
N PRO A 2 -3.75 -4.12 -20.64
CA PRO A 2 -2.89 -2.94 -20.53
C PRO A 2 -1.89 -3.07 -19.37
N MET A 3 -0.62 -2.68 -19.61
CA MET A 3 0.48 -2.92 -18.66
C MET A 3 0.20 -2.38 -17.26
N TRP A 4 -0.42 -1.20 -17.16
CA TRP A 4 -0.75 -0.59 -15.87
C TRP A 4 -1.75 -1.43 -15.04
N ILE A 5 -2.69 -2.12 -15.70
CA ILE A 5 -3.63 -3.04 -15.04
C ILE A 5 -2.88 -4.28 -14.56
N THR A 6 -2.03 -4.86 -15.41
CA THR A 6 -1.25 -6.06 -15.07
C THR A 6 -0.34 -5.80 -13.89
N THR A 7 0.42 -4.70 -13.93
CA THR A 7 1.29 -4.29 -12.83
C THR A 7 0.49 -4.00 -11.57
N GLY A 8 -0.65 -3.32 -11.68
CA GLY A 8 -1.53 -3.05 -10.54
C GLY A 8 -2.00 -4.33 -9.85
N ILE A 9 -2.55 -5.28 -10.60
CA ILE A 9 -3.07 -6.55 -10.07
C ILE A 9 -1.95 -7.38 -9.44
N LEU A 10 -0.81 -7.53 -10.12
CA LEU A 10 0.33 -8.29 -9.58
C LEU A 10 0.84 -7.67 -8.27
N THR A 11 0.98 -6.34 -8.25
CA THR A 11 1.44 -5.63 -7.06
C THR A 11 0.45 -5.77 -5.90
N SER A 12 -0.86 -5.72 -6.17
CA SER A 12 -1.90 -5.95 -5.16
C SER A 12 -1.81 -7.34 -4.53
N PHE A 13 -1.57 -8.39 -5.33
CA PHE A 13 -1.39 -9.75 -4.79
C PHE A 13 -0.10 -9.89 -3.98
N ILE A 14 0.99 -9.26 -4.41
CA ILE A 14 2.24 -9.24 -3.65
C ILE A 14 2.01 -8.56 -2.29
N PHE A 15 1.37 -7.39 -2.26
CA PHE A 15 1.07 -6.69 -1.00
C PHE A 15 0.12 -7.47 -0.10
N ALA A 16 -0.87 -8.16 -0.66
CA ALA A 16 -1.73 -9.07 0.11
C ALA A 16 -0.90 -10.20 0.75
N GLY A 17 0.01 -10.82 -0.01
CA GLY A 17 0.91 -11.86 0.49
C GLY A 17 1.82 -11.35 1.61
N ILE A 18 2.44 -10.18 1.43
CA ILE A 18 3.27 -9.54 2.46
C ILE A 18 2.44 -9.25 3.71
N TYR A 19 1.24 -8.68 3.56
CA TYR A 19 0.36 -8.39 4.69
C TYR A 19 0.02 -9.65 5.49
N MET A 20 -0.22 -10.78 4.84
CA MET A 20 -0.52 -12.05 5.53
C MET A 20 0.61 -12.52 6.46
N VAL A 21 1.87 -12.18 6.15
CA VAL A 21 3.04 -12.50 6.99
C VAL A 21 3.11 -11.57 8.21
N PHE A 22 2.88 -10.27 8.02
CA PHE A 22 3.06 -9.28 9.09
C PHE A 22 1.83 -9.05 9.96
N ARG A 23 0.61 -9.35 9.48
CA ARG A 23 -0.63 -8.98 10.20
C ARG A 23 -0.76 -9.57 11.61
N GLY A 24 -0.07 -10.68 11.90
CA GLY A 24 -0.04 -11.29 13.23
C GLY A 24 0.74 -10.46 14.27
N SER A 25 1.71 -9.64 13.83
CA SER A 25 2.47 -8.76 14.73
C SER A 25 1.82 -7.39 14.93
N LEU A 26 0.77 -7.08 14.16
CA LEU A 26 0.06 -5.81 14.25
C LEU A 26 -1.08 -5.91 15.26
N SER A 27 -1.10 -5.03 16.25
CA SER A 27 -2.17 -4.98 17.26
C SER A 27 -3.43 -4.26 16.75
N GLY A 28 -4.59 -4.63 17.32
CA GLY A 28 -5.88 -3.98 17.11
C GLY A 28 -6.82 -4.71 16.15
N PRO A 29 -8.03 -4.16 15.93
CA PRO A 29 -8.99 -4.72 14.99
C PRO A 29 -8.44 -4.80 13.57
N ALA A 30 -9.05 -5.67 12.76
CA ALA A 30 -8.63 -5.97 11.39
C ALA A 30 -8.38 -4.74 10.51
N TRP A 31 -9.29 -3.76 10.55
CA TRP A 31 -9.16 -2.50 9.79
C TRP A 31 -7.94 -1.69 10.25
N GLN A 32 -7.60 -1.71 11.53
CA GLN A 32 -6.47 -0.97 12.09
C GLN A 32 -5.14 -1.65 11.75
N ARG A 33 -5.10 -3.00 11.75
CA ARG A 33 -3.95 -3.76 11.24
C ARG A 33 -3.70 -3.43 9.76
N GLY A 34 -4.75 -3.43 8.96
CA GLY A 34 -4.71 -3.00 7.56
C GLY A 34 -4.19 -1.56 7.41
N LEU A 35 -4.71 -0.62 8.19
CA LEU A 35 -4.25 0.77 8.18
C LEU A 35 -2.75 0.91 8.50
N LYS A 36 -2.27 0.25 9.57
CA LYS A 36 -0.85 0.29 9.96
C LYS A 36 0.05 -0.21 8.83
N PHE A 37 -0.36 -1.29 8.17
CA PHE A 37 0.34 -1.80 7.00
C PHE A 37 0.32 -0.81 5.83
N GLY A 38 -0.84 -0.24 5.52
CA GLY A 38 -0.99 0.73 4.43
C GLY A 38 -0.16 1.99 4.62
N VAL A 39 -0.07 2.50 5.85
CA VAL A 39 0.81 3.64 6.18
C VAL A 39 2.27 3.27 5.98
N ALA A 40 2.71 2.08 6.40
CA ALA A 40 4.08 1.62 6.19
C ALA A 40 4.42 1.49 4.70
N MET A 41 3.51 0.92 3.90
CA MET A 41 3.68 0.80 2.44
C MET A 41 3.69 2.16 1.74
N TRP A 42 2.84 3.09 2.18
CA TRP A 42 2.85 4.45 1.65
C TRP A 42 4.16 5.19 1.97
N LEU A 43 4.65 5.10 3.20
CA LEU A 43 5.94 5.70 3.57
C LEU A 43 7.09 5.14 2.75
N TRP A 44 7.11 3.82 2.55
CA TRP A 44 8.10 3.18 1.69
C TRP A 44 8.01 3.68 0.23
N GLY A 45 6.79 3.75 -0.32
CA GLY A 45 6.55 4.31 -1.64
C GLY A 45 6.96 5.79 -1.76
N ALA A 46 6.70 6.60 -0.73
CA ALA A 46 7.09 8.00 -0.68
C ALA A 46 8.63 8.16 -0.73
N CYS A 47 9.37 7.31 -0.01
CA CYS A 47 10.84 7.28 -0.09
C CYS A 47 11.34 6.93 -1.51
N LEU A 48 10.71 5.95 -2.17
CA LEU A 48 11.06 5.60 -3.56
C LEU A 48 10.75 6.73 -4.54
N MET A 49 9.60 7.39 -4.40
CA MET A 49 9.22 8.53 -5.23
C MET A 49 10.16 9.73 -5.00
N ALA A 50 10.60 9.96 -3.77
CA ALA A 50 11.61 10.98 -3.47
C ALA A 50 12.98 10.64 -4.06
N ALA A 51 13.38 9.36 -4.09
CA ALA A 51 14.59 8.94 -4.77
C ALA A 51 14.48 9.15 -6.30
N TRP A 52 13.32 8.82 -6.88
CA TRP A 52 13.06 9.02 -8.30
C TRP A 52 12.94 10.48 -8.71
N SER A 53 12.43 11.37 -7.85
CA SER A 53 12.39 12.80 -8.15
C SER A 53 13.77 13.44 -8.29
N GLY A 54 14.78 12.88 -7.62
CA GLY A 54 16.18 13.27 -7.83
C GLY A 54 16.78 12.79 -9.16
N VAL A 55 16.21 11.75 -9.78
CA VAL A 55 16.68 11.17 -11.05
C VAL A 55 15.91 11.76 -12.23
N PHE A 56 14.59 11.79 -12.12
CA PHE A 56 13.70 12.34 -13.12
C PHE A 56 13.46 13.81 -12.81
N ASN A 57 14.03 14.69 -13.62
CA ASN A 57 13.95 16.16 -13.48
C ASN A 57 12.55 16.72 -13.80
N LEU A 58 11.52 16.22 -13.12
CA LEU A 58 10.13 16.66 -13.23
C LEU A 58 9.81 17.69 -12.13
N PRO A 59 8.82 18.59 -12.35
CA PRO A 59 8.45 19.59 -11.35
C PRO A 59 8.02 18.97 -10.01
N SER A 60 8.51 19.50 -8.88
CA SER A 60 8.22 19.00 -7.53
C SER A 60 6.74 18.82 -7.22
N LYS A 61 5.89 19.66 -7.83
CA LYS A 61 4.43 19.60 -7.68
C LYS A 61 3.84 18.25 -8.13
N ILE A 62 4.39 17.60 -9.17
CA ILE A 62 3.85 16.32 -9.66
C ILE A 62 4.09 15.19 -8.65
N TRP A 63 5.27 15.16 -8.04
CA TRP A 63 5.65 14.18 -7.03
C TRP A 63 4.79 14.29 -5.78
N ILE A 64 4.43 15.51 -5.39
CA ILE A 64 3.53 15.76 -4.26
C ILE A 64 2.13 15.20 -4.56
N TRP A 65 1.56 15.51 -5.73
CA TRP A 65 0.25 14.99 -6.10
C TRP A 65 0.23 13.46 -6.20
N TRP A 66 1.23 12.86 -6.84
CA TRP A 66 1.34 11.40 -6.90
C TRP A 66 1.52 10.77 -5.51
N GLY A 67 2.25 11.42 -4.61
CA GLY A 67 2.39 10.98 -3.23
C GLY A 67 1.06 11.03 -2.46
N ILE A 68 0.25 12.07 -2.67
CA ILE A 68 -1.08 12.22 -2.06
C ILE A 68 -2.04 11.17 -2.61
N ASP A 69 -2.11 11.02 -3.94
CA ASP A 69 -2.95 10.02 -4.59
C ASP A 69 -2.59 8.63 -4.08
N ALA A 70 -1.28 8.33 -4.00
CA ALA A 70 -0.76 7.10 -3.42
C ALA A 70 -1.16 6.88 -1.97
N ALA A 71 -1.17 7.92 -1.16
CA ALA A 71 -1.64 7.82 0.22
C ALA A 71 -3.10 7.34 0.25
N ILE A 72 -3.96 7.98 -0.55
CA ILE A 72 -5.40 7.72 -0.56
C ILE A 72 -5.68 6.27 -0.94
N TYR A 73 -5.23 5.81 -2.11
CA TYR A 73 -5.57 4.46 -2.55
C TYR A 73 -4.86 3.37 -1.74
N THR A 74 -3.63 3.61 -1.25
CA THR A 74 -2.89 2.61 -0.46
C THR A 74 -3.51 2.45 0.93
N ILE A 75 -3.89 3.55 1.58
CA ILE A 75 -4.52 3.52 2.91
C ILE A 75 -5.88 2.85 2.82
N LEU A 76 -6.75 3.31 1.91
CA LEU A 76 -8.09 2.74 1.75
C LEU A 76 -8.02 1.27 1.34
N GLY A 77 -7.17 0.93 0.36
CA GLY A 77 -6.97 -0.45 -0.08
C GLY A 77 -6.49 -1.35 1.05
N SER A 78 -5.58 -0.87 1.90
CA SER A 78 -5.04 -1.66 3.01
C SER A 78 -6.02 -1.84 4.16
N ILE A 79 -6.87 -0.85 4.44
CA ILE A 79 -7.99 -1.01 5.39
C ILE A 79 -8.92 -2.13 4.92
N VAL A 80 -9.32 -2.09 3.64
CA VAL A 80 -10.18 -3.12 3.04
C VAL A 80 -9.48 -4.48 3.05
N LEU A 81 -8.19 -4.53 2.73
CA LEU A 81 -7.38 -5.74 2.81
C LEU A 81 -7.41 -6.35 4.21
N GLY A 82 -7.25 -5.55 5.26
CA GLY A 82 -7.32 -6.03 6.64
C GLY A 82 -8.68 -6.65 6.97
N ILE A 83 -9.76 -5.98 6.58
CA ILE A 83 -11.14 -6.48 6.78
C ILE A 83 -11.37 -7.80 6.02
N VAL A 84 -10.96 -7.85 4.75
CA VAL A 84 -11.12 -9.04 3.89
C VAL A 84 -10.27 -10.20 4.41
N ALA A 85 -9.02 -9.94 4.77
CA ALA A 85 -8.12 -10.96 5.30
C ALA A 85 -8.65 -11.54 6.61
N GLN A 86 -9.26 -10.74 7.49
CA GLN A 86 -9.89 -11.25 8.70
C GLN A 86 -11.05 -12.20 8.39
N LYS A 87 -11.85 -11.88 7.37
CA LYS A 87 -12.99 -12.71 6.96
C LYS A 87 -12.57 -14.01 6.28
N LEU A 88 -11.55 -13.94 5.42
CA LEU A 88 -11.14 -15.08 4.59
C LEU A 88 -10.11 -15.99 5.26
N ALA A 89 -9.32 -15.45 6.17
CA ALA A 89 -8.29 -16.18 6.88
C ALA A 89 -8.15 -15.58 8.29
N PRO A 90 -8.95 -15.99 9.29
CA PRO A 90 -8.80 -15.47 10.64
C PRO A 90 -7.37 -15.68 11.16
N ALA A 91 -6.78 -14.63 11.72
CA ALA A 91 -5.58 -14.74 12.56
C ALA A 91 -6.08 -14.49 13.97
N ASP A 92 -6.17 -15.57 14.74
CA ASP A 92 -6.58 -15.59 16.14
C ASP A 92 -5.76 -14.61 16.99
#